data_AF-A0A126ZX21-F1
#
_entry.id   AF-A0A126ZX21-F1
#
_cell.length_a   1.000
_cell.length_b   1.000
_cell.length_c   1.000
_cell.angle_alpha   90.00
_cell.angle_beta   90.00
_cell.angle_gamma   90.00
#
_symmetry.space_group_name_H-M   'P 1'
#
loop_
_entity.id
_entity.type
_entity.pdbx_description
1 polymer ?
#
loop_
_entity_poly.entity_id
_entity_poly.type
_entity_poly.pdbx_seq_one_letter_code
_entity_poly.pdbx_strand_id
1 'polypeptide(L)'
;MTETLPTYERLLLRSDAPPGSSWGLFPEDPERGMANFAGPDQVLRGRAAIRTGAVFNLDYPADAFEPSMSRSRRPPAQTMTSAHPDSFDDVWDGYWPQASSHLDGLRHRRAHGHGFYNAVPDSSVAAGTPHLGIQAWAQKPIVGRAVLADVERHRRESGSPVDHAAGEPLALADITSTLQAQGSPLKPGDILLLHTGWAEWFLGLDAPGRAQAKATRHTTGVAQSEEFLAWLWDSRIALLGTDTFAVEALPASADSPFRETSGEDGGMMHQELIAKLGCPLGELWHLAGLAADCARAGRYEAFLTVKPLNLPGAVGSPANATAIT
;
A
#
# COMPACT_ATOMS: atom_id res chain seq x y z
N MET A 1 9.59 17.22 -21.74
CA MET A 1 9.91 16.09 -22.64
C MET A 1 10.20 14.92 -21.72
N THR A 2 9.23 14.03 -21.50
CA THR A 2 9.45 12.83 -20.70
C THR A 2 10.31 11.89 -21.53
N GLU A 3 11.59 11.72 -21.16
CA GLU A 3 12.29 10.49 -21.54
C GLU A 3 11.38 9.32 -21.17
N THR A 4 11.11 8.45 -22.14
CA THR A 4 10.31 7.25 -21.90
C THR A 4 11.02 6.42 -20.85
N LEU A 5 10.46 6.40 -19.65
CA LEU A 5 10.95 5.55 -18.56
C LEU A 5 11.08 4.10 -19.05
N PRO A 6 12.15 3.39 -18.66
CA PRO A 6 12.39 2.01 -19.04
C PRO A 6 11.25 1.09 -18.56
N THR A 7 10.99 0.01 -19.30
CA THR A 7 10.18 -1.10 -18.81
C THR A 7 10.89 -1.84 -17.68
N TYR A 8 10.18 -2.66 -16.91
CA TYR A 8 10.79 -3.44 -15.83
C TYR A 8 11.87 -4.40 -16.35
N GLU A 9 11.64 -5.00 -17.52
CA GLU A 9 12.66 -5.82 -18.21
C GLU A 9 13.96 -5.03 -18.44
N ARG A 10 13.86 -3.73 -18.80
CA ARG A 10 15.03 -2.86 -18.93
C ARG A 10 15.62 -2.45 -17.59
N LEU A 11 14.82 -2.37 -16.52
CA LEU A 11 15.33 -2.15 -15.16
C LEU A 11 16.22 -3.31 -14.69
N LEU A 12 15.86 -4.55 -15.01
CA LEU A 12 16.67 -5.74 -14.66
C LEU A 12 18.06 -5.74 -15.30
N LEU A 13 18.24 -5.02 -16.41
CA LEU A 13 19.50 -4.94 -17.16
C LEU A 13 20.39 -3.75 -16.76
N ARG A 14 19.96 -2.94 -15.79
CA ARG A 14 20.71 -1.75 -15.35
C ARG A 14 22.01 -2.15 -14.64
N SER A 15 23.06 -1.37 -14.92
CA SER A 15 24.38 -1.50 -14.27
C SER A 15 24.79 -0.24 -13.50
N ASP A 16 24.06 0.86 -13.68
CA ASP A 16 24.23 2.13 -13.00
C ASP A 16 23.49 2.21 -11.65
N ALA A 17 22.64 1.22 -11.38
CA ALA A 17 21.82 1.08 -10.18
C ALA A 17 21.55 -0.42 -9.92
N PRO A 18 21.01 -0.81 -8.74
CA PRO A 18 20.62 -2.19 -8.49
C PRO A 18 19.67 -2.73 -9.59
N PRO A 19 19.83 -3.98 -10.07
CA PRO A 19 18.92 -4.58 -11.03
C PRO A 19 17.46 -4.53 -10.57
N GLY A 20 16.55 -4.16 -11.47
CA GLY A 20 15.12 -4.04 -11.18
C GLY A 20 14.74 -2.75 -10.44
N SER A 21 15.65 -1.79 -10.25
CA SER A 21 15.39 -0.56 -9.49
C SER A 21 15.08 0.65 -10.37
N SER A 22 14.20 1.52 -9.87
CA SER A 22 13.87 2.81 -10.47
C SER A 22 14.82 3.93 -10.04
N TRP A 23 15.99 3.59 -9.48
CA TRP A 23 16.87 4.59 -8.89
C TRP A 23 17.37 5.59 -9.93
N GLY A 24 17.39 6.86 -9.56
CA GLY A 24 17.79 7.98 -10.41
C GLY A 24 16.78 8.37 -11.51
N LEU A 25 15.64 7.68 -11.63
CA LEU A 25 14.70 7.92 -12.74
C LEU A 25 13.71 9.07 -12.50
N PHE A 26 13.64 9.61 -11.28
CA PHE A 26 12.77 10.74 -10.92
C PHE A 26 13.60 11.94 -10.43
N PRO A 27 14.33 12.64 -11.31
CA PRO A 27 15.28 13.67 -10.90
C PRO A 27 14.63 14.93 -10.31
N GLU A 28 13.37 15.23 -10.65
CA GLU A 28 12.67 16.42 -10.16
C GLU A 28 12.32 16.31 -8.67
N ASP A 29 11.89 15.13 -8.23
CA ASP A 29 11.43 14.85 -6.87
C ASP A 29 11.93 13.46 -6.42
N PRO A 30 13.24 13.30 -6.16
CA PRO A 30 13.87 11.98 -5.98
C PRO A 30 13.44 11.26 -4.69
N GLU A 31 12.84 11.94 -3.73
CA GLU A 31 12.35 11.33 -2.49
C GLU A 31 10.90 10.83 -2.57
N ARG A 32 10.22 11.00 -3.72
CA ARG A 32 8.82 10.60 -3.88
C ARG A 32 8.63 9.23 -4.55
N GLY A 33 9.64 8.69 -5.23
CA GLY A 33 9.54 7.41 -5.93
C GLY A 33 8.41 7.39 -6.96
N MET A 34 7.65 6.29 -7.02
CA MET A 34 6.50 6.12 -7.93
C MET A 34 5.36 7.12 -7.66
N ALA A 35 5.30 7.76 -6.49
CA ALA A 35 4.33 8.83 -6.24
C ALA A 35 4.50 10.02 -7.21
N ASN A 36 5.64 10.12 -7.91
CA ASN A 36 5.84 11.06 -9.01
C ASN A 36 4.96 10.82 -10.23
N PHE A 37 4.40 9.62 -10.39
CA PHE A 37 3.41 9.37 -11.43
C PHE A 37 2.07 10.08 -11.17
N ALA A 38 1.79 10.48 -9.92
CA ALA A 38 0.66 11.35 -9.59
C ALA A 38 1.06 12.83 -9.71
N GLY A 39 0.59 13.47 -10.78
CA GLY A 39 0.79 14.89 -11.06
C GLY A 39 -0.50 15.63 -11.43
N PRO A 40 -0.41 16.91 -11.84
CA PRO A 40 -1.56 17.75 -12.17
C PRO A 40 -2.51 17.11 -13.18
N ASP A 41 -1.99 16.44 -14.21
CA ASP A 41 -2.80 15.76 -15.22
C ASP A 41 -3.60 14.59 -14.63
N GLN A 42 -3.00 13.83 -13.70
CA GLN A 42 -3.67 12.74 -12.99
C GLN A 42 -4.76 13.25 -12.06
N VAL A 43 -4.54 14.41 -11.41
CA VAL A 43 -5.57 15.08 -10.59
C VAL A 43 -6.76 15.49 -11.46
N LEU A 44 -6.50 16.17 -12.58
CA LEU A 44 -7.55 16.59 -13.52
C LEU A 44 -8.31 15.40 -14.12
N ARG A 45 -7.59 14.30 -14.42
CA ARG A 45 -8.19 13.05 -14.89
C ARG A 45 -9.06 12.39 -13.82
N GLY A 46 -8.55 12.32 -12.58
CA GLY A 46 -9.28 11.75 -11.44
C GLY A 46 -10.58 12.47 -11.15
N ARG A 47 -10.65 13.79 -11.38
CA ARG A 47 -11.90 14.58 -11.21
C ARG A 47 -13.09 13.95 -11.93
N ALA A 48 -12.85 13.30 -13.08
CA ALA A 48 -13.90 12.65 -13.85
C ALA A 48 -14.50 11.40 -13.19
N ALA A 49 -13.92 10.92 -12.09
CA ALA A 49 -14.51 9.86 -11.26
C ALA A 49 -15.56 10.39 -10.27
N ILE A 50 -15.56 11.70 -9.97
CA ILE A 50 -16.57 12.33 -9.10
C ILE A 50 -17.88 12.48 -9.88
N ARG A 51 -18.86 11.63 -9.61
CA ARG A 51 -20.17 11.60 -10.27
C ARG A 51 -21.32 11.77 -9.30
N THR A 52 -21.23 11.16 -8.13
CA THR A 52 -22.28 11.18 -7.12
C THR A 52 -21.97 12.12 -5.97
N GLY A 53 -20.68 12.40 -5.74
CA GLY A 53 -20.19 13.11 -4.57
C GLY A 53 -20.22 12.25 -3.30
N ALA A 54 -20.41 10.93 -3.42
CA ALA A 54 -20.28 10.03 -2.27
C ALA A 54 -18.82 10.00 -1.81
N VAL A 55 -18.61 10.16 -0.51
CA VAL A 55 -17.28 10.27 0.12
C VAL A 55 -17.06 9.08 1.04
N PHE A 56 -15.90 8.44 0.90
CA PHE A 56 -15.53 7.24 1.64
C PHE A 56 -14.22 7.49 2.38
N ASN A 57 -14.25 7.35 3.71
CA ASN A 57 -13.06 7.22 4.52
C ASN A 57 -12.49 5.80 4.35
N LEU A 58 -11.20 5.70 4.00
CA LEU A 58 -10.53 4.42 3.75
C LEU A 58 -9.62 3.99 4.91
N ASP A 59 -9.78 4.61 6.08
CA ASP A 59 -9.04 4.29 7.30
C ASP A 59 -9.94 3.54 8.29
N TYR A 60 -9.48 2.41 8.83
CA TYR A 60 -10.06 1.81 10.03
C TYR A 60 -9.68 2.61 11.28
N PRO A 61 -10.44 2.49 12.39
CA PRO A 61 -10.00 2.94 13.70
C PRO A 61 -8.56 2.49 14.03
N ALA A 62 -7.80 3.31 14.75
CA ALA A 62 -6.38 3.04 15.05
C ALA A 62 -6.15 1.75 15.87
N ASP A 63 -7.21 1.22 16.48
CA ASP A 63 -7.23 0.01 17.31
C ASP A 63 -8.04 -1.15 16.70
N ALA A 64 -8.58 -1.00 15.48
CA ALA A 64 -9.50 -1.96 14.88
C ALA A 64 -8.95 -3.39 14.81
N PHE A 65 -7.63 -3.51 14.57
CA PHE A 65 -6.97 -4.79 14.39
C PHE A 65 -6.44 -5.41 15.68
N GLU A 66 -6.70 -4.86 16.87
CA GLU A 66 -6.26 -5.49 18.11
C GLU A 66 -7.15 -6.71 18.46
N PRO A 67 -6.58 -7.89 18.82
CA PRO A 67 -5.17 -8.26 18.81
C PRO A 67 -4.56 -8.33 17.41
N SER A 68 -3.50 -7.55 17.17
CA SER A 68 -2.88 -7.44 15.84
C SER A 68 -2.20 -8.75 15.39
N MET A 69 -2.16 -8.97 14.07
CA MET A 69 -1.28 -9.94 13.42
C MET A 69 0.20 -9.66 13.73
N SER A 70 0.56 -8.41 14.00
CA SER A 70 1.90 -8.06 14.47
C SER A 70 2.16 -8.59 15.88
N ARG A 71 3.41 -9.04 16.12
CA ARG A 71 3.85 -9.47 17.45
C ARG A 71 4.14 -8.29 18.37
N SER A 72 4.64 -7.18 17.82
CA SER A 72 5.17 -6.04 18.58
C SER A 72 4.31 -4.80 18.51
N ARG A 73 3.66 -4.53 17.37
CA ARG A 73 2.84 -3.32 17.18
C ARG A 73 1.62 -3.37 18.10
N ARG A 74 1.23 -2.20 18.61
CA ARG A 74 0.10 -2.00 19.52
C ARG A 74 -0.70 -0.76 19.09
N PRO A 75 -2.00 -0.68 19.38
CA PRO A 75 -2.76 0.55 19.21
C PRO A 75 -2.21 1.66 20.13
N PRO A 76 -2.46 2.94 19.80
CA PRO A 76 -2.03 4.04 20.65
C PRO A 76 -2.87 4.11 21.93
N ALA A 77 -2.27 4.53 23.03
CA ALA A 77 -2.98 4.79 24.28
C ALA A 77 -3.42 6.26 24.33
N GLN A 78 -4.73 6.49 24.40
CA GLN A 78 -5.31 7.83 24.53
C GLN A 78 -5.42 8.21 26.02
N THR A 79 -4.90 9.39 26.37
CA THR A 79 -5.16 10.05 27.64
C THR A 79 -5.77 11.42 27.39
N MET A 80 -7.04 11.59 27.77
CA MET A 80 -7.69 12.89 27.75
C MET A 80 -7.23 13.71 28.96
N THR A 81 -6.74 14.91 28.70
CA THR A 81 -6.28 15.89 29.68
C THR A 81 -7.22 17.09 29.71
N SER A 82 -7.25 17.82 30.82
CA SER A 82 -8.14 18.95 30.98
C SER A 82 -7.52 20.00 31.90
N ALA A 83 -7.53 21.26 31.47
CA ALA A 83 -7.11 22.38 32.31
C ALA A 83 -8.25 22.85 33.24
N HIS A 84 -9.51 22.69 32.80
CA HIS A 84 -10.75 22.98 33.55
C HIS A 84 -11.94 22.25 32.90
N PRO A 85 -13.11 22.12 33.58
CA PRO A 85 -14.21 21.24 33.15
C PRO A 85 -14.80 21.44 31.75
N ASP A 86 -14.49 22.54 31.07
CA ASP A 86 -15.02 22.90 29.74
C ASP A 86 -13.93 22.86 28.65
N SER A 87 -12.72 22.35 28.94
CA SER A 87 -11.61 22.25 27.99
C SER A 87 -10.90 20.91 28.12
N PHE A 88 -10.73 20.23 26.99
CA PHE A 88 -10.09 18.92 26.90
C PHE A 88 -9.10 18.87 25.74
N ASP A 89 -7.94 18.28 26.00
CA ASP A 89 -6.90 17.97 25.01
C ASP A 89 -6.55 16.47 25.09
N ASP A 90 -5.96 15.90 24.04
CA ASP A 90 -5.53 14.50 24.04
C ASP A 90 -3.99 14.35 24.02
N VAL A 91 -3.51 13.35 24.74
CA VAL A 91 -2.18 12.77 24.59
C VAL A 91 -2.32 11.36 24.02
N TRP A 92 -1.56 11.06 22.97
CA TRP A 92 -1.50 9.74 22.35
C TRP A 92 -0.11 9.16 22.50
N ASP A 93 0.02 8.08 23.26
CA ASP A 93 1.29 7.42 23.55
C ASP A 93 1.46 6.09 22.81
N GLY A 94 2.69 5.80 22.39
CA GLY A 94 3.05 4.50 21.82
C GLY A 94 2.40 4.20 20.45
N TYR A 95 2.11 5.24 19.65
CA TYR A 95 1.42 5.05 18.37
C TYR A 95 2.31 4.39 17.32
N TRP A 96 1.91 3.20 16.85
CA TRP A 96 2.46 2.53 15.68
C TRP A 96 1.53 2.79 14.49
N PRO A 97 1.89 3.67 13.52
CA PRO A 97 1.06 3.88 12.35
C PRO A 97 0.74 2.56 11.64
N GLN A 98 1.69 1.63 11.63
CA GLN A 98 1.58 0.32 10.97
C GLN A 98 0.71 -0.70 11.73
N ALA A 99 -0.03 -0.28 12.76
CA ALA A 99 -0.95 -1.14 13.52
C ALA A 99 -2.37 -1.17 12.95
N SER A 100 -2.74 -0.21 12.11
CA SER A 100 -4.04 -0.12 11.41
C SER A 100 -3.83 0.38 9.98
N SER A 101 -4.83 1.00 9.34
CA SER A 101 -4.72 1.56 7.99
C SER A 101 -3.56 2.53 7.87
N HIS A 102 -2.60 2.23 7.01
CA HIS A 102 -1.36 2.99 6.95
C HIS A 102 -0.74 3.04 5.56
N LEU A 103 0.32 3.86 5.48
CA LEU A 103 1.27 3.95 4.40
C LEU A 103 2.65 3.60 4.91
N ASP A 104 3.34 2.76 4.15
CA ASP A 104 4.76 2.53 4.30
C ASP A 104 5.55 3.45 3.37
N GLY A 105 6.48 4.21 3.98
CA GLY A 105 7.35 5.16 3.31
C GLY A 105 8.61 4.50 2.72
N LEU A 106 9.36 5.26 1.92
CA LEU A 106 10.56 4.76 1.22
C LEU A 106 11.71 4.38 2.15
N ARG A 107 11.64 4.77 3.42
CA ARG A 107 12.57 4.37 4.48
C ARG A 107 12.06 3.22 5.37
N HIS A 108 10.91 2.62 5.07
CA HIS A 108 10.36 1.47 5.79
C HIS A 108 11.17 0.20 5.55
N ARG A 109 11.69 0.04 4.34
CA ARG A 109 12.55 -1.09 3.93
C ARG A 109 13.69 -0.60 3.06
N ARG A 110 14.82 -1.31 3.19
CA ARG A 110 15.99 -1.17 2.34
C ARG A 110 16.09 -2.36 1.40
N ALA A 111 16.81 -2.21 0.30
CA ALA A 111 17.21 -3.31 -0.56
C ALA A 111 18.46 -3.97 0.05
N HIS A 112 18.39 -5.28 0.25
CA HIS A 112 19.53 -6.08 0.72
C HIS A 112 20.74 -5.87 -0.19
N GLY A 113 21.93 -5.71 0.40
CA GLY A 113 23.17 -5.46 -0.34
C GLY A 113 23.30 -4.08 -1.01
N HIS A 114 22.24 -3.26 -1.08
CA HIS A 114 22.25 -2.01 -1.85
C HIS A 114 21.94 -0.74 -1.04
N GLY A 115 21.06 -0.80 -0.03
CA GLY A 115 20.67 0.38 0.77
C GLY A 115 19.23 0.83 0.55
N PHE A 116 18.89 2.05 0.99
CA PHE A 116 17.56 2.61 0.82
C PHE A 116 17.36 3.18 -0.59
N TYR A 117 16.11 3.52 -0.93
CA TYR A 117 15.73 4.06 -2.22
C TYR A 117 16.67 5.20 -2.67
N ASN A 118 17.06 5.20 -3.95
CA ASN A 118 18.00 6.17 -4.52
C ASN A 118 19.38 6.22 -3.83
N ALA A 119 19.87 5.06 -3.35
CA ALA A 119 21.17 4.94 -2.68
C ALA A 119 21.34 5.86 -1.46
N VAL A 120 20.23 6.24 -0.81
CA VAL A 120 20.29 7.04 0.42
C VAL A 120 21.04 6.22 1.48
N PRO A 121 22.11 6.78 2.09
CA PRO A 121 22.95 6.02 3.01
C PRO A 121 22.21 5.73 4.31
N ASP A 122 22.55 4.62 4.95
CA ASP A 122 21.94 4.19 6.22
C ASP A 122 22.02 5.27 7.31
N SER A 123 23.10 6.06 7.34
CA SER A 123 23.25 7.18 8.28
C SER A 123 22.24 8.31 8.08
N SER A 124 21.69 8.45 6.87
CA SER A 124 20.60 9.38 6.55
C SER A 124 19.22 8.82 6.90
N VAL A 125 19.12 7.54 7.28
CA VAL A 125 17.90 6.86 7.73
C VAL A 125 18.04 6.51 9.21
N ALA A 126 18.12 7.53 10.04
CA ALA A 126 18.22 7.42 11.49
C ALA A 126 17.13 8.26 12.19
N ALA A 127 16.99 8.11 13.50
CA ALA A 127 16.11 8.97 14.27
C ALA A 127 16.54 10.44 14.13
N GLY A 128 15.60 11.34 13.87
CA GLY A 128 15.85 12.77 13.68
C GLY A 128 16.33 13.21 12.30
N THR A 129 16.52 12.29 11.34
CA THR A 129 16.86 12.64 9.95
C THR A 129 15.60 12.68 9.07
N PRO A 130 15.46 13.62 8.11
CA PRO A 130 14.25 13.72 7.31
C PRO A 130 14.25 12.84 6.05
N HIS A 131 15.40 12.47 5.48
CA HIS A 131 15.49 11.80 4.18
C HIS A 131 14.55 10.60 4.04
N LEU A 132 13.87 10.52 2.90
CA LEU A 132 12.89 9.48 2.55
C LEU A 132 11.73 9.35 3.54
N GLY A 133 11.56 10.34 4.42
CA GLY A 133 10.48 10.38 5.39
C GLY A 133 9.15 10.74 4.74
N ILE A 134 8.07 10.34 5.41
CA ILE A 134 6.71 10.49 4.89
C ILE A 134 6.30 11.95 4.59
N GLN A 135 7.00 12.93 5.18
CA GLN A 135 6.76 14.35 4.93
C GLN A 135 6.93 14.74 3.45
N ALA A 136 7.73 14.01 2.66
CA ALA A 136 7.83 14.24 1.22
C ALA A 136 6.47 14.08 0.52
N TRP A 137 5.66 13.12 0.96
CA TRP A 137 4.29 12.92 0.48
C TRP A 137 3.28 13.81 1.20
N ALA A 138 3.53 14.25 2.43
CA ALA A 138 2.66 15.23 3.09
C ALA A 138 2.74 16.62 2.42
N GLN A 139 3.93 17.03 1.96
CA GLN A 139 4.15 18.28 1.24
C GLN A 139 3.62 18.25 -0.19
N LYS A 140 3.70 17.09 -0.86
CA LYS A 140 3.12 16.85 -2.19
C LYS A 140 2.25 15.58 -2.17
N PRO A 141 0.98 15.71 -1.70
CA PRO A 141 0.05 14.61 -1.53
C PRO A 141 -0.16 13.78 -2.80
N ILE A 142 -0.50 12.52 -2.62
CA ILE A 142 -0.78 11.61 -3.73
C ILE A 142 -2.27 11.74 -4.02
N VAL A 143 -2.59 12.40 -5.14
CA VAL A 143 -3.96 12.73 -5.52
C VAL A 143 -4.18 12.38 -6.98
N GLY A 144 -5.29 11.73 -7.29
CA GLY A 144 -5.59 11.37 -8.67
C GLY A 144 -6.74 10.39 -8.80
N ARG A 145 -6.73 9.69 -9.93
CA ARG A 145 -7.68 8.60 -10.20
C ARG A 145 -7.23 7.34 -9.47
N ALA A 146 -8.09 6.80 -8.62
CA ALA A 146 -7.97 5.45 -8.11
C ALA A 146 -8.78 4.48 -8.97
N VAL A 147 -8.26 3.27 -9.15
CA VAL A 147 -8.95 2.14 -9.78
C VAL A 147 -8.99 1.00 -8.76
N LEU A 148 -10.19 0.53 -8.44
CA LEU A 148 -10.42 -0.55 -7.50
C LEU A 148 -10.51 -1.88 -8.24
N ALA A 149 -9.66 -2.85 -7.92
CA ALA A 149 -9.86 -4.25 -8.28
C ALA A 149 -10.60 -4.96 -7.12
N ASP A 150 -11.88 -5.25 -7.30
CA ASP A 150 -12.72 -5.99 -6.34
C ASP A 150 -12.53 -7.50 -6.49
N VAL A 151 -11.34 -7.97 -6.10
CA VAL A 151 -10.93 -9.39 -6.22
C VAL A 151 -11.83 -10.27 -5.35
N GLU A 152 -12.24 -9.81 -4.16
CA GLU A 152 -13.21 -10.51 -3.30
C GLU A 152 -14.47 -10.90 -4.08
N ARG A 153 -15.13 -9.91 -4.66
CA ARG A 153 -16.39 -10.13 -5.39
C ARG A 153 -16.16 -10.99 -6.62
N HIS A 154 -15.12 -10.68 -7.40
CA HIS A 154 -14.85 -11.41 -8.65
C HIS A 154 -14.60 -12.91 -8.41
N ARG A 155 -13.80 -13.24 -7.39
CA ARG A 155 -13.52 -14.62 -6.99
C ARG A 155 -14.77 -15.33 -6.46
N ARG A 156 -15.57 -14.65 -5.65
CA ARG A 156 -16.84 -15.18 -5.14
C ARG A 156 -17.86 -15.46 -6.24
N GLU A 157 -18.05 -14.52 -7.17
CA GLU A 157 -18.99 -14.65 -8.30
C GLU A 157 -18.55 -15.72 -9.30
N SER A 158 -17.24 -15.96 -9.39
CA SER A 158 -16.65 -17.02 -10.20
C SER A 158 -16.64 -18.39 -9.50
N GLY A 159 -17.22 -18.50 -8.29
CA GLY A 159 -17.35 -19.75 -7.54
C GLY A 159 -16.06 -20.24 -6.87
N SER A 160 -15.04 -19.39 -6.73
CA SER A 160 -13.76 -19.70 -6.09
C SER A 160 -13.38 -18.63 -5.06
N PRO A 161 -14.17 -18.45 -3.97
CA PRO A 161 -13.90 -17.45 -2.96
C PRO A 161 -12.48 -17.60 -2.38
N VAL A 162 -11.88 -16.48 -1.98
CA VAL A 162 -10.50 -16.45 -1.45
C VAL A 162 -10.45 -17.14 -0.08
N ASP A 163 -9.52 -18.07 0.10
CA ASP A 163 -9.29 -18.76 1.36
C ASP A 163 -8.32 -17.95 2.25
N HIS A 164 -8.89 -17.00 2.98
CA HIS A 164 -8.12 -16.19 3.94
C HIS A 164 -7.59 -16.99 5.13
N ALA A 165 -8.26 -18.07 5.53
CA ALA A 165 -7.82 -18.89 6.64
C ALA A 165 -6.54 -19.68 6.30
N ALA A 166 -6.42 -20.13 5.05
CA ALA A 166 -5.20 -20.73 4.52
C ALA A 166 -4.10 -19.70 4.22
N GLY A 167 -4.45 -18.42 4.08
CA GLY A 167 -3.54 -17.36 3.62
C GLY A 167 -3.25 -17.45 2.13
N GLU A 168 -4.27 -17.74 1.32
CA GLU A 168 -4.14 -17.94 -0.13
C GLU A 168 -3.33 -16.81 -0.81
N PRO A 169 -2.23 -17.12 -1.52
CA PRO A 169 -1.54 -16.16 -2.35
C PRO A 169 -2.34 -15.84 -3.62
N LEU A 170 -2.53 -14.56 -3.90
CA LEU A 170 -3.24 -14.08 -5.09
C LEU A 170 -2.26 -13.83 -6.23
N ALA A 171 -2.45 -14.51 -7.35
CA ALA A 171 -1.61 -14.34 -8.53
C ALA A 171 -1.93 -13.02 -9.27
N LEU A 172 -1.04 -12.57 -10.16
CA LEU A 172 -1.33 -11.44 -11.05
C LEU A 172 -2.60 -11.67 -11.88
N ALA A 173 -2.88 -12.93 -12.24
CA ALA A 173 -4.09 -13.32 -12.97
C ALA A 173 -5.39 -12.99 -12.20
N ASP A 174 -5.40 -13.07 -10.87
CA ASP A 174 -6.57 -12.71 -10.06
C ASP A 174 -6.86 -11.21 -10.17
N ILE A 175 -5.82 -10.38 -10.21
CA ILE A 175 -5.94 -8.92 -10.31
C ILE A 175 -6.35 -8.50 -11.73
N THR A 176 -5.65 -9.02 -12.73
CA THR A 176 -5.85 -8.64 -14.13
C THR A 176 -7.19 -9.13 -14.68
N SER A 177 -7.62 -10.34 -14.32
CA SER A 177 -8.95 -10.85 -14.69
C SER A 177 -10.07 -10.05 -14.03
N THR A 178 -9.90 -9.64 -12.77
CA THR A 178 -10.82 -8.73 -12.07
C THR A 178 -10.95 -7.40 -12.80
N LEU A 179 -9.83 -6.72 -13.10
CA LEU A 179 -9.84 -5.44 -13.82
C LEU A 179 -10.48 -5.57 -15.20
N GLN A 180 -10.26 -6.69 -15.89
CA GLN A 180 -10.88 -6.99 -17.18
C GLN A 180 -12.39 -7.18 -17.05
N ALA A 181 -12.85 -7.98 -16.09
CA ALA A 181 -14.28 -8.25 -15.85
C ALA A 181 -15.05 -6.97 -15.46
N GLN A 182 -14.41 -6.09 -14.70
CA GLN A 182 -14.97 -4.78 -14.32
C GLN A 182 -14.94 -3.74 -15.45
N GLY A 183 -14.18 -3.99 -16.53
CA GLY A 183 -13.96 -3.01 -17.59
C GLY A 183 -13.21 -1.76 -17.12
N SER A 184 -12.31 -1.91 -16.14
CA SER A 184 -11.62 -0.80 -15.45
C SER A 184 -10.10 -0.84 -15.70
N PRO A 185 -9.61 -0.52 -16.92
CA PRO A 185 -8.19 -0.57 -17.22
C PRO A 185 -7.40 0.54 -16.51
N LEU A 186 -6.19 0.19 -16.08
CA LEU A 186 -5.22 1.14 -15.53
C LEU A 186 -4.69 2.10 -16.60
N LYS A 187 -4.34 3.30 -16.15
CA LYS A 187 -3.63 4.32 -16.91
C LYS A 187 -2.43 4.81 -16.09
N PRO A 188 -1.34 5.25 -16.75
CA PRO A 188 -0.18 5.80 -16.05
C PRO A 188 -0.55 6.90 -15.04
N GLY A 189 -0.09 6.74 -13.80
CA GLY A 189 -0.35 7.60 -12.66
C GLY A 189 -1.65 7.33 -11.91
N ASP A 190 -2.36 6.25 -12.23
CA ASP A 190 -3.46 5.78 -11.40
C ASP A 190 -2.95 5.25 -10.04
N ILE A 191 -3.84 5.28 -9.06
CA ILE A 191 -3.65 4.63 -7.76
C ILE A 191 -4.42 3.30 -7.81
N LEU A 192 -3.73 2.18 -7.58
CA LEU A 192 -4.37 0.86 -7.61
C LEU A 192 -4.84 0.49 -6.20
N LEU A 193 -6.12 0.17 -6.06
CA LEU A 193 -6.71 -0.34 -4.82
C LEU A 193 -7.07 -1.81 -5.01
N LEU A 194 -6.51 -2.72 -4.21
CA LEU A 194 -6.85 -4.14 -4.22
C LEU A 194 -7.76 -4.46 -3.04
N HIS A 195 -9.04 -4.69 -3.32
CA HIS A 195 -9.99 -5.19 -2.33
C HIS A 195 -10.03 -6.72 -2.40
N THR A 196 -9.44 -7.36 -1.40
CA THR A 196 -9.29 -8.81 -1.31
C THR A 196 -10.31 -9.43 -0.36
N GLY A 197 -10.91 -8.64 0.53
CA GLY A 197 -11.79 -9.08 1.61
C GLY A 197 -11.06 -9.42 2.92
N TRP A 198 -9.72 -9.36 2.95
CA TRP A 198 -8.94 -9.85 4.08
C TRP A 198 -9.23 -9.10 5.39
N ALA A 199 -9.31 -7.76 5.35
CA ALA A 199 -9.58 -6.97 6.56
C ALA A 199 -10.95 -7.32 7.16
N GLU A 200 -12.01 -7.37 6.35
CA GLU A 200 -13.36 -7.73 6.80
C GLU A 200 -13.42 -9.16 7.34
N TRP A 201 -12.74 -10.10 6.68
CA TRP A 201 -12.60 -11.47 7.18
C TRP A 201 -11.94 -11.50 8.56
N PHE A 202 -10.78 -10.87 8.73
CA PHE A 202 -10.04 -10.87 9.99
C PHE A 202 -10.83 -10.18 11.10
N LEU A 203 -11.47 -9.04 10.79
CA LEU A 203 -12.27 -8.30 11.75
C LEU A 203 -13.52 -9.06 12.19
N GLY A 204 -14.08 -9.90 11.31
CA GLY A 204 -15.20 -10.80 11.60
C GLY A 204 -14.87 -12.04 12.44
N LEU A 205 -13.59 -12.34 12.67
CA LEU A 205 -13.18 -13.45 13.54
C LEU A 205 -13.43 -13.14 15.03
N ASP A 206 -13.81 -14.16 15.78
CA ASP A 206 -13.84 -14.12 17.24
C ASP A 206 -12.41 -14.19 17.84
N ALA A 207 -12.29 -14.05 19.16
CA ALA A 207 -10.99 -14.02 19.83
C ALA A 207 -10.14 -15.30 19.58
N PRO A 208 -10.70 -16.53 19.66
CA PRO A 208 -9.99 -17.74 19.24
C PRO A 208 -9.54 -17.71 17.77
N GLY A 209 -10.40 -17.28 16.85
CA GLY A 209 -10.08 -17.18 15.43
C GLY A 209 -8.92 -16.22 15.16
N ARG A 210 -8.94 -15.02 15.78
CA ARG A 210 -7.83 -14.05 15.69
C ARG A 210 -6.54 -14.61 16.29
N ALA A 211 -6.62 -15.30 17.42
CA ALA A 211 -5.45 -15.95 18.03
C ALA A 211 -4.86 -17.03 17.13
N GLN A 212 -5.70 -17.83 16.46
CA GLN A 212 -5.27 -18.84 15.50
C GLN A 212 -4.60 -18.21 14.27
N ALA A 213 -5.21 -17.19 13.66
CA ALA A 213 -4.63 -16.47 12.54
C ALA A 213 -3.24 -15.89 12.90
N LYS A 214 -3.12 -15.30 14.10
CA LYS A 214 -1.85 -14.80 14.63
C LYS A 214 -0.82 -15.90 14.87
N ALA A 215 -1.25 -17.09 15.29
CA ALA A 215 -0.37 -18.22 15.55
C ALA A 215 0.22 -18.81 14.25
N THR A 216 -0.61 -18.97 13.21
CA THR A 216 -0.15 -19.45 11.89
C THR A 216 0.68 -18.40 11.17
N ARG A 217 0.32 -17.12 11.33
CA ARG A 217 0.88 -15.97 10.59
C ARG A 217 0.67 -16.08 9.07
N HIS A 218 -0.36 -16.83 8.68
CA HIS A 218 -0.77 -16.90 7.29
C HIS A 218 -1.63 -15.68 6.98
N THR A 219 -1.30 -14.94 5.93
CA THR A 219 -2.10 -13.81 5.44
C THR A 219 -2.22 -13.89 3.94
N THR A 220 -3.45 -13.76 3.44
CA THR A 220 -3.68 -13.50 2.01
C THR A 220 -2.98 -12.21 1.59
N GLY A 221 -2.47 -12.22 0.38
CA GLY A 221 -1.93 -11.06 -0.30
C GLY A 221 -1.43 -11.46 -1.67
N VAL A 222 -0.79 -10.53 -2.38
CA VAL A 222 -0.21 -10.83 -3.69
C VAL A 222 0.91 -11.87 -3.56
N ALA A 223 0.90 -12.88 -4.43
CA ALA A 223 1.95 -13.89 -4.50
C ALA A 223 3.29 -13.25 -4.92
N GLN A 224 4.40 -13.72 -4.33
CA GLN A 224 5.73 -13.26 -4.72
C GLN A 224 6.01 -13.62 -6.19
N SER A 225 6.13 -12.62 -7.06
CA SER A 225 6.30 -12.81 -8.50
C SER A 225 7.01 -11.64 -9.18
N GLU A 226 7.99 -11.94 -10.04
CA GLU A 226 8.60 -10.94 -10.92
C GLU A 226 7.61 -10.40 -11.95
N GLU A 227 6.64 -11.21 -12.38
CA GLU A 227 5.59 -10.81 -13.33
C GLU A 227 4.72 -9.71 -12.73
N PHE A 228 4.38 -9.82 -11.43
CA PHE A 228 3.60 -8.80 -10.73
C PHE A 228 4.39 -7.49 -10.63
N LEU A 229 5.68 -7.53 -10.25
CA LEU A 229 6.53 -6.34 -10.21
C LEU A 229 6.65 -5.67 -11.58
N ALA A 230 6.83 -6.49 -12.64
CA ALA A 230 6.91 -6.01 -14.00
C ALA A 230 5.62 -5.30 -14.43
N TRP A 231 4.48 -5.96 -14.23
CA TRP A 231 3.17 -5.40 -14.56
C TRP A 231 2.87 -4.11 -13.78
N LEU A 232 3.20 -4.08 -12.49
CA LEU A 232 2.96 -2.94 -11.62
C LEU A 232 3.79 -1.71 -12.06
N TRP A 233 5.09 -1.91 -12.31
CA TRP A 233 5.97 -0.85 -12.80
C TRP A 233 5.59 -0.38 -14.20
N ASP A 234 5.33 -1.30 -15.13
CA ASP A 234 4.99 -0.97 -16.51
C ASP A 234 3.60 -0.30 -16.63
N SER A 235 2.69 -0.59 -15.69
CA SER A 235 1.42 0.13 -15.53
C SER A 235 1.60 1.55 -14.99
N ARG A 236 2.76 1.86 -14.41
CA ARG A 236 3.16 3.18 -13.88
C ARG A 236 2.17 3.72 -12.86
N ILE A 237 1.71 2.86 -11.94
CA ILE A 237 0.84 3.30 -10.85
C ILE A 237 1.59 4.22 -9.88
N ALA A 238 0.88 5.13 -9.24
CA ALA A 238 1.49 6.06 -8.28
C ALA A 238 1.57 5.50 -6.85
N LEU A 239 0.67 4.57 -6.51
CA LEU A 239 0.52 3.97 -5.19
C LEU A 239 -0.25 2.65 -5.32
N LEU A 240 0.11 1.66 -4.50
CA LEU A 240 -0.65 0.42 -4.32
C LEU A 240 -1.25 0.40 -2.91
N GLY A 241 -2.58 0.42 -2.80
CA GLY A 241 -3.29 0.25 -1.54
C GLY A 241 -4.03 -1.07 -1.50
N THR A 242 -3.96 -1.79 -0.39
CA THR A 242 -4.67 -3.06 -0.19
C THR A 242 -5.40 -3.07 1.14
N ASP A 243 -6.43 -3.91 1.26
CA ASP A 243 -7.06 -4.26 2.53
C ASP A 243 -6.37 -5.43 3.25
N THR A 244 -5.13 -5.77 2.84
CA THR A 244 -4.35 -6.88 3.42
C THR A 244 -3.37 -6.39 4.46
N PHE A 245 -2.87 -7.30 5.31
CA PHE A 245 -1.92 -6.98 6.38
C PHE A 245 -0.52 -6.59 5.92
N ALA A 246 -0.11 -7.07 4.74
CA ALA A 246 1.28 -6.96 4.30
C ALA A 246 1.43 -6.72 2.78
N VAL A 247 0.37 -6.31 2.07
CA VAL A 247 0.27 -6.30 0.59
C VAL A 247 0.40 -7.70 -0.05
N GLU A 248 1.55 -8.33 0.12
CA GLU A 248 1.90 -9.68 -0.31
C GLU A 248 1.46 -10.77 0.67
N ALA A 249 1.39 -12.01 0.20
CA ALA A 249 1.05 -13.15 1.02
C ALA A 249 2.17 -13.48 2.02
N LEU A 250 1.79 -13.83 3.25
CA LEU A 250 2.72 -14.31 4.28
C LEU A 250 2.34 -15.73 4.72
N PRO A 251 3.34 -16.57 5.07
CA PRO A 251 4.76 -16.37 4.82
C PRO A 251 5.07 -16.33 3.32
N ALA A 252 6.19 -15.71 2.94
CA ALA A 252 6.65 -15.75 1.55
C ALA A 252 6.86 -17.21 1.10
N SER A 253 6.53 -17.49 -0.17
CA SER A 253 6.60 -18.84 -0.73
C SER A 253 7.98 -19.49 -0.58
N ALA A 254 7.99 -20.81 -0.40
CA ALA A 254 9.19 -21.64 -0.49
C ALA A 254 9.94 -21.43 -1.82
N ASP A 255 9.22 -21.11 -2.89
CA ASP A 255 9.76 -20.93 -4.24
C ASP A 255 9.80 -19.46 -4.65
N SER A 256 9.76 -18.51 -3.69
CA SER A 256 9.84 -17.08 -4.01
C SER A 256 11.10 -16.76 -4.84
N PRO A 257 10.97 -16.02 -5.96
CA PRO A 257 12.13 -15.62 -6.77
C PRO A 257 13.05 -14.63 -6.04
N PHE A 258 12.61 -14.04 -4.93
CA PHE A 258 13.36 -13.02 -4.18
C PHE A 258 14.13 -13.59 -2.99
N ARG A 259 14.29 -14.91 -2.88
CA ARG A 259 15.03 -15.51 -1.75
C ARG A 259 16.46 -15.01 -1.63
N GLU A 260 17.12 -14.73 -2.76
CA GLU A 260 18.49 -14.22 -2.77
C GLU A 260 18.52 -12.69 -2.54
N THR A 261 17.59 -11.95 -3.15
CA THR A 261 17.56 -10.47 -3.07
C THR A 261 16.90 -9.95 -1.79
N SER A 262 16.14 -10.79 -1.07
CA SER A 262 15.40 -10.44 0.15
C SER A 262 15.48 -11.57 1.19
N GLY A 263 16.66 -12.17 1.36
CA GLY A 263 16.88 -13.33 2.24
C GLY A 263 16.49 -13.11 3.70
N GLU A 264 16.77 -11.92 4.25
CA GLU A 264 16.40 -11.55 5.63
C GLU A 264 14.88 -11.53 5.87
N ASP A 265 14.10 -11.26 4.82
CA ASP A 265 12.63 -11.30 4.85
C ASP A 265 12.07 -12.59 4.22
N GLY A 266 12.90 -13.63 4.05
CA GLY A 266 12.47 -14.94 3.54
C GLY A 266 11.99 -14.94 2.09
N GLY A 267 12.36 -13.93 1.30
CA GLY A 267 11.94 -13.77 -0.09
C GLY A 267 10.69 -12.91 -0.30
N MET A 268 10.38 -12.00 0.63
CA MET A 268 9.29 -11.02 0.43
C MET A 268 9.57 -10.02 -0.71
N MET A 269 8.50 -9.46 -1.28
CA MET A 269 8.52 -8.41 -2.32
C MET A 269 8.67 -6.99 -1.78
N HIS A 270 8.47 -6.76 -0.48
CA HIS A 270 8.54 -5.40 0.10
C HIS A 270 9.81 -4.62 -0.27
N GLN A 271 10.98 -5.28 -0.28
CA GLN A 271 12.24 -4.61 -0.64
C GLN A 271 12.27 -4.24 -2.14
N GLU A 272 11.70 -5.09 -2.98
CA GLU A 272 11.58 -4.86 -4.42
C GLU A 272 10.60 -3.69 -4.69
N LEU A 273 9.46 -3.67 -4.01
CA LEU A 273 8.44 -2.62 -4.16
C LEU A 273 8.91 -1.27 -3.60
N ILE A 274 9.33 -1.23 -2.33
CA ILE A 274 9.66 0.02 -1.64
C ILE A 274 11.07 0.48 -2.02
N ALA A 275 12.07 -0.35 -1.74
CA ALA A 275 13.45 0.10 -1.78
C ALA A 275 14.02 0.16 -3.20
N LYS A 276 13.57 -0.70 -4.11
CA LYS A 276 14.02 -0.68 -5.52
C LYS A 276 13.10 0.15 -6.41
N LEU A 277 11.80 -0.12 -6.43
CA LEU A 277 10.87 0.60 -7.31
C LEU A 277 10.42 1.95 -6.75
N GLY A 278 10.49 2.17 -5.44
CA GLY A 278 10.02 3.41 -4.82
C GLY A 278 8.49 3.49 -4.74
N CYS A 279 7.80 2.34 -4.65
CA CYS A 279 6.35 2.26 -4.60
C CYS A 279 5.82 2.59 -3.20
N PRO A 280 4.94 3.60 -3.05
CA PRO A 280 4.15 3.76 -1.83
C PRO A 280 3.20 2.58 -1.65
N LEU A 281 3.28 1.92 -0.50
CA LEU A 281 2.39 0.82 -0.14
C LEU A 281 1.39 1.28 0.92
N GLY A 282 0.12 0.97 0.68
CA GLY A 282 -0.96 1.14 1.64
C GLY A 282 -1.45 -0.22 2.11
N GLU A 283 -1.53 -0.41 3.42
CA GLU A 283 -1.93 -1.68 4.04
C GLU A 283 -3.11 -1.46 4.98
N LEU A 284 -3.97 -2.47 5.07
CA LEU A 284 -5.18 -2.46 5.90
C LEU A 284 -6.14 -1.33 5.54
N TRP A 285 -6.33 -0.98 4.27
CA TRP A 285 -7.27 0.08 3.88
C TRP A 285 -8.71 -0.43 3.93
N HIS A 286 -9.63 0.42 4.41
CA HIS A 286 -11.05 0.11 4.49
C HIS A 286 -11.73 0.30 3.12
N LEU A 287 -11.71 -0.76 2.31
CA LEU A 287 -12.16 -0.71 0.92
C LEU A 287 -13.60 -1.23 0.70
N ALA A 288 -14.18 -1.94 1.66
CA ALA A 288 -15.47 -2.62 1.51
C ALA A 288 -16.62 -1.67 1.14
N GLY A 289 -16.69 -0.51 1.78
CA GLY A 289 -17.71 0.51 1.50
C GLY A 289 -17.61 1.07 0.07
N LEU A 290 -16.38 1.37 -0.39
CA LEU A 290 -16.13 1.82 -1.75
C LEU A 290 -16.44 0.71 -2.77
N ALA A 291 -16.03 -0.53 -2.50
CA ALA A 291 -16.31 -1.68 -3.35
C ALA A 291 -17.81 -1.91 -3.57
N ALA A 292 -18.60 -1.80 -2.50
CA ALA A 292 -20.05 -1.92 -2.58
C ALA A 292 -20.69 -0.81 -3.42
N ASP A 293 -20.22 0.44 -3.30
CA ASP A 293 -20.68 1.55 -4.15
C ASP A 293 -20.31 1.35 -5.62
N CYS A 294 -19.04 1.01 -5.88
CA CYS A 294 -18.53 0.74 -7.22
C CYS A 294 -19.34 -0.34 -7.94
N ALA A 295 -19.62 -1.45 -7.25
CA ALA A 295 -20.40 -2.55 -7.80
C ALA A 295 -21.86 -2.17 -8.09
N ARG A 296 -22.50 -1.40 -7.19
CA ARG A 296 -23.85 -0.87 -7.43
C ARG A 296 -23.89 0.06 -8.63
N ALA A 297 -22.84 0.87 -8.81
CA ALA A 297 -22.74 1.84 -9.89
C ALA A 297 -22.22 1.25 -11.22
N GLY A 298 -21.68 0.04 -11.21
CA GLY A 298 -20.96 -0.56 -12.34
C GLY A 298 -19.72 0.21 -12.75
N ARG A 299 -19.06 0.90 -11.81
CA ARG A 299 -17.88 1.74 -12.06
C ARG A 299 -16.90 1.62 -10.92
N TYR A 300 -15.67 1.22 -11.23
CA TYR A 300 -14.63 0.91 -10.24
C TYR A 300 -13.51 1.97 -10.21
N GLU A 301 -13.87 3.22 -10.46
CA GLU A 301 -12.95 4.37 -10.47
C GLU A 301 -13.41 5.40 -9.44
N ALA A 302 -12.48 5.98 -8.69
CA ALA A 302 -12.74 7.04 -7.71
C ALA A 302 -11.72 8.17 -7.83
N PHE A 303 -12.06 9.37 -7.38
CA PHE A 303 -11.07 10.40 -7.09
C PHE A 303 -10.53 10.15 -5.69
N LEU A 304 -9.22 10.00 -5.54
CA LEU A 304 -8.60 9.64 -4.27
C LEU A 304 -7.62 10.72 -3.85
N THR A 305 -7.70 11.11 -2.57
CA THR A 305 -6.69 11.93 -1.90
C THR A 305 -6.02 11.11 -0.81
N VAL A 306 -4.68 11.06 -0.84
CA VAL A 306 -3.87 10.41 0.19
C VAL A 306 -2.90 11.45 0.72
N LYS A 307 -3.09 11.87 1.97
CA LYS A 307 -2.28 12.90 2.61
C LYS A 307 -1.78 12.40 3.97
N PRO A 308 -0.60 11.77 4.03
CA PRO A 308 -0.03 11.34 5.30
C PRO A 308 0.20 12.51 6.27
N LEU A 309 0.35 12.18 7.54
CA LEU A 309 0.75 13.15 8.56
C LEU A 309 2.10 13.79 8.18
N ASN A 310 2.24 15.08 8.43
CA ASN A 310 3.50 15.78 8.20
C ASN A 310 4.46 15.54 9.37
N LEU A 311 5.04 14.33 9.40
CA LEU A 311 5.96 13.87 10.43
C LEU A 311 7.38 13.71 9.84
N PRO A 312 8.27 14.70 10.02
CA PRO A 312 9.62 14.65 9.48
C PRO A 312 10.39 13.40 9.92
N GLY A 313 10.84 12.62 8.94
CA GLY A 313 11.63 11.41 9.18
C GLY A 313 10.84 10.17 9.59
N ALA A 314 9.51 10.24 9.66
CA ALA A 314 8.69 9.08 9.93
C ALA A 314 8.79 8.04 8.80
N VAL A 315 8.86 6.76 9.16
CA VAL A 315 8.98 5.65 8.21
C VAL A 315 7.65 5.27 7.55
N GLY A 316 6.55 5.76 8.09
CA GLY A 316 5.19 5.52 7.64
C GLY A 316 4.25 6.50 8.32
N SER A 317 2.97 6.44 7.97
CA SER A 317 1.91 7.30 8.50
C SER A 317 0.60 6.54 8.43
N PRO A 318 -0.43 6.93 9.21
CA PRO A 318 -1.80 6.58 8.87
C PRO A 318 -2.09 6.97 7.42
N ALA A 319 -2.95 6.20 6.74
CA ALA A 319 -3.20 6.40 5.32
C ALA A 319 -3.81 7.79 5.06
N ASN A 320 -4.76 8.19 5.90
CA ASN A 320 -5.54 9.41 5.78
C ASN A 320 -6.04 9.56 4.34
N ALA A 321 -6.72 8.51 3.88
CA ALA A 321 -7.11 8.30 2.50
C ALA A 321 -8.62 8.51 2.36
N THR A 322 -9.01 9.31 1.37
CA THR A 322 -10.42 9.63 1.11
C THR A 322 -10.74 9.45 -0.36
N ALA A 323 -11.68 8.56 -0.66
CA ALA A 323 -12.20 8.33 -2.00
C ALA A 323 -13.52 9.08 -2.23
N ILE A 324 -13.72 9.55 -3.45
CA ILE A 324 -14.91 10.28 -3.88
C ILE A 324 -15.39 9.72 -5.23
N THR A 325 -16.66 9.31 -5.32
CA THR A 325 -17.29 8.77 -6.55
C THR A 325 -18.39 9.67 -7.10
#